data_AF-X0W0Y0-F1
#
_entry.id   AF-X0W0Y0-F1
#
_cell.length_a   1.000
_cell.length_b   1.000
_cell.length_c   1.000
_cell.angle_alpha   90.00
_cell.angle_beta   90.00
_cell.angle_gamma   90.00
#
_symmetry.space_group_name_H-M   'P 1'
#
loop_
_entity.id
_entity.type
_entity.pdbx_description
1 polymer ?
#
loop_
_entity_poly.entity_id
_entity_poly.type
_entity_poly.pdbx_seq_one_letter_code
_entity_poly.pdbx_strand_id
1 'polypeptide(L)' 'MNRILVAYATMAGSTVEVAQVVGEEIAKSGYQVDILPISEIKDL' A
#
# COMPACT_ATOMS: atom_id res chain seq x y z
N MET A 1 -9.07 9.00 -12.89
CA MET A 1 -7.80 8.41 -12.45
C MET A 1 -8.14 7.32 -11.47
N ASN A 2 -7.75 6.07 -11.73
CA ASN A 2 -7.98 4.97 -10.80
C ASN A 2 -6.84 4.97 -9.78
N ARG A 3 -7.22 4.98 -8.50
CA ARG A 3 -6.29 4.98 -7.37
C ARG A 3 -6.32 3.60 -6.73
N ILE A 4 -5.16 3.07 -6.40
CA ILE A 4 -4.99 1.74 -5.82
C ILE A 4 -4.54 1.91 -4.37
N LEU A 5 -5.27 1.28 -3.44
CA LEU A 5 -4.89 1.21 -2.04
C LEU A 5 -4.17 -0.11 -1.77
N VAL A 6 -2.92 -0.04 -1.35
CA VAL A 6 -2.15 -1.18 -0.84
C VAL A 6 -2.24 -1.15 0.68
N ALA A 7 -3.15 -1.97 1.21
CA ALA A 7 -3.31 -2.17 2.64
C ALA A 7 -2.36 -3.29 3.14
N TYR A 8 -1.67 -3.07 4.26
CA TYR A 8 -0.84 -4.11 4.87
C TYR A 8 -1.11 -4.28 6.36
N ALA A 9 -0.88 -5.50 6.86
CA ALA A 9 -0.88 -5.81 8.28
C ALA A 9 0.51 -6.31 8.66
N THR A 10 1.02 -5.86 9.79
CA THR A 10 2.33 -6.30 10.30
C THR A 10 2.34 -6.22 11.81
N MET A 11 2.98 -7.20 12.45
CA MET A 11 3.12 -7.22 13.92
C MET A 11 4.46 -6.63 14.38
N ALA A 12 5.52 -6.83 13.60
CA ALA A 12 6.88 -6.40 13.91
C ALA A 12 7.44 -5.37 12.91
N GLY A 13 6.61 -4.84 12.00
CA GLY A 13 7.03 -3.87 10.99
C GLY A 13 7.65 -4.48 9.72
N SER A 14 7.91 -5.79 9.70
CA SER A 14 8.61 -6.46 8.59
C SER A 14 7.86 -6.46 7.26
N THR A 15 6.54 -6.21 7.26
CA THR A 15 5.72 -6.20 6.04
C THR A 15 5.68 -4.82 5.39
N VAL A 16 6.16 -3.77 6.07
CA VAL A 16 6.14 -2.38 5.56
C VAL A 16 6.96 -2.27 4.27
N GLU A 17 8.19 -2.79 4.27
CA GLU A 17 9.09 -2.74 3.10
C GLU A 17 8.50 -3.50 1.90
N VAL A 18 7.87 -4.65 2.15
CA VAL A 18 7.22 -5.43 1.09
C VAL A 18 6.05 -4.65 0.48
N ALA A 19 5.22 -4.01 1.31
CA ALA A 19 4.11 -3.18 0.84
C ALA A 19 4.60 -1.98 0.01
N GLN A 20 5.72 -1.36 0.42
CA GLN A 20 6.38 -0.28 -0.33
C GLN A 20 6.83 -0.73 -1.72
N VAL A 21 7.56 -1.84 -1.81
CA VAL A 21 8.06 -2.36 -3.09
C VAL A 21 6.89 -2.70 -4.03
N VAL A 22 5.82 -3.31 -3.52
CA VAL A 22 4.62 -3.59 -4.32
C VAL A 22 3.99 -2.29 -4.83
N GLY A 23 3.84 -1.29 -3.97
CA GLY A 23 3.24 -0.01 -4.35
C GLY A 23 4.07 0.76 -5.38
N GLU A 24 5.40 0.73 -5.27
CA GLU A 24 6.31 1.32 -6.26
C GLU A 24 6.16 0.65 -7.63
N GLU A 25 6.05 -0.68 -7.69
CA GLU A 25 5.90 -1.41 -8.95
C GLU A 25 4.56 -1.11 -9.63
N ILE A 26 3.49 -0.96 -8.84
CA ILE A 26 2.18 -0.54 -9.34
C ILE A 26 2.23 0.92 -9.82
N ALA A 27 2.93 1.80 -9.11
CA ALA A 27 3.09 3.20 -9.49
C ALA A 27 3.86 3.36 -10.81
N LYS A 28 4.88 2.51 -11.08
CA LYS A 28 5.57 2.46 -12.38
C LYS A 28 4.64 2.16 -13.55
N SER A 29 3.53 1.46 -13.29
CA SER A 29 2.50 1.18 -14.29
C SER A 29 1.56 2.36 -14.57
N GLY A 30 1.81 3.53 -13.96
CA GLY A 30 1.07 4.78 -14.21
C GLY A 30 -0.14 4.99 -13.31
N TYR A 31 -0.32 4.16 -12.29
CA TYR A 31 -1.41 4.31 -11.31
C TYR A 31 -1.00 5.19 -10.13
N GLN A 32 -1.98 5.87 -9.52
CA GLN A 32 -1.77 6.46 -8.20
C GLN A 32 -1.93 5.39 -7.14
N VAL A 33 -0.95 5.27 -6.25
CA VAL A 33 -0.94 4.24 -5.21
C VAL A 33 -0.82 4.88 -3.84
N ASP A 34 -1.75 4.54 -2.94
CA ASP A 34 -1.67 4.85 -1.52
C ASP A 34 -1.30 3.58 -0.76
N ILE A 35 -0.34 3.67 0.17
CA ILE A 35 0.14 2.53 0.95
C ILE A 35 -0.13 2.84 2.42
N LEU A 36 -1.04 2.09 3.05
CA LEU A 36 -1.47 2.35 4.42
C LEU A 36 -1.52 1.07 5.25
N PRO A 37 -1.14 1.11 6.53
CA PRO A 37 -1.42 0.01 7.43
C PRO A 37 -2.92 -0.15 7.62
N ILE A 38 -3.39 -1.38 7.80
CA ILE A 38 -4.84 -1.67 7.92
C ILE A 38 -5.50 -0.92 9.08
N SER A 39 -4.73 -0.57 10.11
CA SER A 39 -5.17 0.23 11.26
C SER A 39 -5.53 1.67 10.93
N GLU A 40 -5.06 2.20 9.80
CA GLU A 40 -5.32 3.58 9.36
C GLU A 40 -6.46 3.67 8.34
N ILE A 41 -6.95 2.54 7.84
CA ILE A 41 -8.05 2.49 6.88
C ILE A 41 -9.38 2.63 7.61
N LYS A 42 -10.13 3.69 7.28
CA LYS A 42 -11.43 4.00 7.91
C LYS A 42 -12.62 3.51 7.09
N ASP A 43 -12.45 3.35 5.78
CA ASP A 43 -13.50 3.03 4.81
C ASP A 43 -12.88 2.43 3.53
N LEU A 44 -13.66 1.70 2.72
CA LEU A 44 -13.21 1.01 1.50
C LEU A 44 -14.09 1.27 0.28
#